data_AF-A0A4V2MUU8-F1
#
_entry.id   AF-A0A4V2MUU8-F1
#
_cell.length_a   1.000
_cell.length_b   1.000
_cell.length_c   1.000
_cell.angle_alpha   90.00
_cell.angle_beta   90.00
_cell.angle_gamma   90.00
#
_symmetry.space_group_name_H-M   'P 1'
#
loop_
_entity.id
_entity.type
_entity.pdbx_description
1 polymer ?
#
loop_
_entity_poly.entity_id
_entity_poly.type
_entity_poly.pdbx_seq_one_letter_code
_entity_poly.pdbx_strand_id
1 'polypeptide(L)'
;DAEQSFLNHYFGAEVVRLPYHYNMNLAIKRRQPALWVGTLPEQRIVHFTLVKPFIGRGPMYKEVAFEDLEAFVPQIALEDGGLYKPEFEWWGEVFGEMKAMYKERLAVCGAEARVPPS
;
A
#
# COMPACT_ATOMS: atom_id res chain seq x y z
N ASP A 1 -2.35 2.15 -16.12
CA ASP A 1 -3.53 2.30 -17.00
C ASP A 1 -3.72 1.21 -18.05
N ALA A 2 -2.67 0.63 -18.63
CA ALA A 2 -2.82 -0.37 -19.69
C ALA A 2 -3.60 -1.63 -19.25
N GLU A 3 -3.24 -2.26 -18.12
CA GLU A 3 -3.91 -3.49 -17.66
C GLU A 3 -5.35 -3.27 -17.22
N GLN A 4 -5.62 -2.22 -16.44
CA GLN A 4 -6.96 -1.95 -15.93
C GLN A 4 -7.95 -1.65 -17.08
N SER A 5 -7.52 -0.91 -18.11
CA SER A 5 -8.35 -0.63 -19.29
C SER A 5 -8.63 -1.90 -20.08
N PHE A 6 -7.60 -2.72 -20.29
CA PHE A 6 -7.72 -4.00 -20.98
C PHE A 6 -8.71 -4.95 -20.28
N LEU A 7 -8.57 -5.14 -18.96
CA LEU A 7 -9.45 -6.02 -18.19
C LEU A 7 -10.91 -5.55 -18.20
N ASN A 8 -11.14 -4.24 -18.10
CA ASN A 8 -12.48 -3.67 -18.19
C ASN A 8 -13.12 -3.93 -19.56
N HIS A 9 -12.34 -3.84 -20.64
CA HIS A 9 -12.84 -4.13 -21.99
C HIS A 9 -13.15 -5.62 -22.15
N TYR A 10 -12.21 -6.48 -21.74
CA TYR A 10 -12.30 -7.92 -21.94
C TYR A 10 -13.42 -8.56 -21.09
N PHE A 11 -13.53 -8.20 -19.81
CA PHE A 11 -14.51 -8.79 -18.87
C PHE A 11 -15.75 -7.94 -18.65
N GLY A 12 -15.94 -6.84 -19.39
CA GLY A 12 -17.02 -5.88 -19.14
C GLY A 12 -18.42 -6.48 -19.16
N ALA A 13 -18.66 -7.50 -19.98
CA ALA A 13 -19.94 -8.20 -20.08
C ALA A 13 -20.22 -9.20 -18.94
N GLU A 14 -19.17 -9.67 -18.25
CA GLU A 14 -19.24 -10.77 -17.26
C GLU A 14 -18.81 -10.30 -15.85
N VAL A 15 -18.73 -8.99 -15.63
CA VAL A 15 -18.19 -8.45 -14.38
C VAL A 15 -19.10 -8.72 -13.19
N VAL A 16 -18.53 -9.32 -12.15
CA VAL A 16 -19.15 -9.39 -10.82
C VAL A 16 -18.74 -8.15 -10.03
N ARG A 17 -19.71 -7.43 -9.47
CA ARG A 17 -19.44 -6.25 -8.64
C ARG A 17 -19.17 -6.66 -7.21
N LEU A 18 -17.93 -6.47 -6.78
CA LEU A 18 -17.58 -6.58 -5.37
C LEU A 18 -18.07 -5.35 -4.59
N PRO A 19 -18.53 -5.52 -3.34
CA PRO A 19 -18.75 -4.40 -2.44
C PRO A 19 -17.48 -3.56 -2.29
N TYR A 20 -17.66 -2.25 -2.17
CA TYR A 20 -16.55 -1.30 -2.18
C TYR A 20 -15.54 -1.53 -1.04
N HIS A 21 -15.97 -2.10 0.08
CA HIS A 21 -15.10 -2.42 1.23
C HIS A 21 -14.00 -3.45 0.93
N TYR A 22 -14.08 -4.17 -0.19
CA TYR A 22 -13.03 -5.08 -0.68
C TYR A 22 -11.98 -4.41 -1.59
N ASN A 23 -12.14 -3.13 -1.94
CA ASN A 23 -11.16 -2.38 -2.74
C ASN A 23 -11.25 -0.90 -2.41
N MET A 24 -10.93 -0.54 -1.17
CA MET A 24 -11.03 0.82 -0.66
C MET A 24 -9.93 1.69 -1.27
N ASN A 25 -10.20 2.19 -2.46
CA ASN A 25 -9.33 3.12 -3.17
C ASN A 25 -9.11 4.39 -2.33
N LEU A 26 -7.87 4.62 -1.90
CA LEU A 26 -7.48 5.71 -1.01
C LEU A 26 -7.89 7.10 -1.53
N ALA A 27 -7.97 7.27 -2.86
CA ALA A 27 -8.43 8.51 -3.48
C ALA A 27 -9.86 8.92 -3.09
N ILE A 28 -10.71 7.98 -2.70
CA ILE A 28 -12.07 8.30 -2.25
C ILE A 28 -12.06 9.06 -0.94
N LYS A 29 -11.08 8.84 -0.05
CA LYS A 29 -10.98 9.62 1.19
C LYS A 29 -10.85 11.12 0.92
N ARG A 30 -10.12 11.51 -0.14
CA ARG A 30 -10.01 12.90 -0.59
C ARG A 30 -11.26 13.40 -1.33
N ARG A 31 -11.91 12.55 -2.14
CA ARG A 31 -13.01 12.94 -3.02
C ARG A 31 -14.38 12.94 -2.33
N GLN A 32 -14.63 11.99 -1.43
CA GLN A 32 -15.90 11.75 -0.75
C GLN A 32 -15.63 11.26 0.70
N PRO A 33 -15.21 12.16 1.61
CA PRO A 33 -14.84 11.77 2.99
C PRO A 33 -15.96 11.08 3.76
N ALA A 34 -17.22 11.51 3.54
CA ALA A 34 -18.38 10.90 4.19
C ALA A 34 -18.56 9.42 3.80
N LEU A 35 -18.34 9.09 2.52
CA LEU A 35 -18.37 7.71 2.04
C LEU A 35 -17.24 6.89 2.68
N TRP A 36 -16.03 7.44 2.74
CA TRP A 36 -14.91 6.79 3.42
C TRP A 36 -15.27 6.43 4.86
N VAL A 37 -15.72 7.41 5.64
CA VAL A 37 -16.11 7.21 7.05
C VAL A 37 -17.23 6.19 7.19
N GLY A 38 -18.26 6.25 6.32
CA GLY A 38 -19.37 5.31 6.35
C GLY A 38 -18.96 3.86 6.09
N THR A 39 -17.85 3.62 5.39
CA THR A 39 -17.35 2.28 5.10
C THR A 39 -16.37 1.73 6.15
N LEU A 40 -15.81 2.57 7.02
CA LEU A 40 -14.78 2.18 8.02
C LEU A 40 -15.08 0.87 8.78
N PRO A 41 -16.32 0.64 9.28
CA PRO A 41 -16.63 -0.58 10.06
C PRO A 41 -16.54 -1.88 9.26
N GLU A 42 -16.64 -1.80 7.93
CA GLU A 42 -16.69 -2.97 7.04
C GLU A 42 -15.41 -3.13 6.22
N GLN A 43 -14.45 -2.23 6.34
CA GLN A 43 -13.24 -2.23 5.50
C GLN A 43 -12.49 -3.55 5.63
N ARG A 44 -12.14 -4.13 4.48
CA ARG A 44 -11.35 -5.37 4.41
C ARG A 44 -10.00 -5.15 3.74
N ILE A 45 -9.98 -4.36 2.66
CA ILE A 45 -8.78 -4.17 1.83
C ILE A 45 -8.67 -2.71 1.43
N VAL A 46 -7.53 -2.09 1.77
CA VAL A 46 -7.17 -0.72 1.39
C VAL A 46 -6.26 -0.72 0.17
N HIS A 47 -6.60 0.07 -0.84
CA HIS A 47 -5.80 0.24 -2.05
C HIS A 47 -5.16 1.63 -2.08
N PHE A 48 -3.87 1.68 -1.80
CA PHE A 48 -3.02 2.88 -1.80
C PHE A 48 -2.77 3.41 -3.22
N THR A 49 -3.69 4.15 -3.81
CA THR A 49 -3.61 4.62 -5.21
C THR A 49 -2.84 5.93 -5.40
N LEU A 50 -2.73 6.76 -4.37
CA LEU A 50 -2.15 8.11 -4.47
C LEU A 50 -0.75 8.21 -3.86
N VAL A 51 -0.57 7.62 -2.69
CA VAL A 51 0.70 7.62 -1.94
C VAL A 51 0.95 6.20 -1.49
N LYS A 52 2.18 5.72 -1.67
CA LYS A 52 2.58 4.35 -1.32
C LYS A 52 3.35 4.35 0.00
N PRO A 53 3.15 3.36 0.88
CA PRO A 53 3.87 3.29 2.15
C PRO A 53 5.34 2.87 2.02
N PHE A 54 5.76 2.43 0.83
CA PHE A 54 7.11 1.88 0.58
C PHE A 54 7.88 2.59 -0.54
N ILE A 55 7.33 3.69 -1.10
CA ILE A 55 7.97 4.45 -2.19
C ILE A 55 7.82 5.94 -1.91
N GLY A 56 8.92 6.69 -2.01
CA GLY A 56 8.95 8.14 -1.88
C GLY A 56 8.35 8.88 -3.08
N ARG A 57 7.93 10.13 -2.88
CA ARG A 57 7.47 11.01 -3.98
C ARG A 57 8.64 11.52 -4.82
N GLY A 58 8.42 11.68 -6.12
CA GLY A 58 9.38 12.27 -7.06
C GLY A 58 9.26 11.68 -8.47
N PRO A 59 9.93 12.29 -9.47
CA PRO A 59 9.83 11.88 -10.87
C PRO A 59 10.34 10.47 -11.14
N MET A 60 11.05 9.84 -10.19
CA MET A 60 11.59 8.49 -10.31
C MET A 60 11.06 7.50 -9.28
N TYR A 61 10.03 7.82 -8.48
CA TYR A 61 9.54 6.91 -7.42
C TYR A 61 10.69 6.39 -6.55
N LYS A 62 11.23 7.26 -5.69
CA LYS A 62 12.43 6.94 -4.90
C LYS A 62 12.17 5.69 -4.06
N GLU A 63 12.88 4.62 -4.39
CA GLU A 63 12.83 3.37 -3.62
C GLU A 63 13.34 3.63 -2.20
N VAL A 64 12.70 2.97 -1.24
CA VAL A 64 13.08 2.99 0.17
C VAL A 64 13.65 1.61 0.47
N ALA A 65 14.86 1.57 1.03
CA ALA A 65 15.48 0.31 1.43
C ALA A 65 14.57 -0.40 2.44
N PHE A 66 14.54 -1.74 2.37
CA PHE A 66 13.63 -2.54 3.18
C PHE A 66 13.83 -2.31 4.70
N GLU A 67 15.07 -2.07 5.10
CA GLU A 67 15.50 -1.79 6.47
C GLU A 67 15.00 -0.44 6.97
N ASP A 68 14.85 0.54 6.07
CA ASP A 68 14.46 1.91 6.39
C ASP A 68 12.93 2.11 6.39
N LEU A 69 12.16 1.12 5.91
CA LEU A 69 10.71 1.23 5.74
C LEU A 69 9.97 1.60 7.03
N GLU A 70 10.34 1.00 8.17
CA GLU A 70 9.69 1.29 9.47
C GLU A 70 9.88 2.76 9.90
N ALA A 71 11.05 3.34 9.59
CA ALA A 71 11.33 4.75 9.87
C ALA A 71 10.70 5.69 8.81
N PHE A 72 10.53 5.19 7.59
CA PHE A 72 9.96 5.95 6.48
C PHE A 72 8.44 6.11 6.57
N VAL A 73 7.70 5.04 6.92
CA VAL A 73 6.23 5.04 7.03
C VAL A 73 5.68 6.25 7.81
N PRO A 74 6.15 6.58 9.03
CA PRO A 74 5.63 7.75 9.76
C PRO A 74 5.96 9.08 9.10
N GLN A 75 7.02 9.17 8.28
CA GLN A 75 7.38 10.39 7.56
C GLN A 75 6.43 10.60 6.38
N ILE A 76 6.25 9.58 5.55
CA ILE A 76 5.36 9.66 4.38
C ILE A 76 3.89 9.77 4.78
N ALA A 77 3.51 9.31 5.98
CA ALA A 77 2.17 9.49 6.55
C ALA A 77 1.79 10.97 6.77
N LEU A 78 2.77 11.88 6.86
CA LEU A 78 2.55 13.32 7.04
C LEU A 78 2.30 14.06 5.72
N GLU A 79 2.49 13.40 4.58
CA GLU A 79 2.17 13.96 3.28
C GLU A 79 0.69 14.34 3.17
N ASP A 80 0.40 15.27 2.25
CA ASP A 80 -0.95 15.81 2.03
C ASP A 80 -1.61 16.31 3.34
N GLY A 81 -0.81 16.85 4.26
CA GLY A 81 -1.27 17.35 5.56
C GLY A 81 -1.71 16.25 6.52
N GLY A 82 -1.21 15.02 6.36
CA GLY A 82 -1.56 13.89 7.22
C GLY A 82 -2.91 13.25 6.90
N LEU A 83 -3.51 13.55 5.74
CA LEU A 83 -4.84 13.07 5.37
C LEU A 83 -4.96 11.54 5.42
N TYR A 84 -3.89 10.82 5.08
CA TYR A 84 -3.86 9.35 5.03
C TYR A 84 -3.14 8.70 6.21
N LYS A 85 -2.83 9.47 7.26
CA LYS A 85 -2.03 8.99 8.39
C LYS A 85 -2.54 7.67 9.01
N PRO A 86 -3.85 7.51 9.31
CA PRO A 86 -4.35 6.26 9.88
C PRO A 86 -4.07 5.04 9.02
N GLU A 87 -4.23 5.16 7.69
CA GLU A 87 -4.01 4.04 6.78
C GLU A 87 -2.53 3.63 6.71
N PHE A 88 -1.62 4.60 6.85
CA PHE A 88 -0.18 4.34 6.91
C PHE A 88 0.23 3.72 8.25
N GLU A 89 -0.39 4.14 9.35
CA GLU A 89 -0.20 3.50 10.66
C GLU A 89 -0.64 2.03 10.63
N TRP A 90 -1.81 1.73 10.04
CA TRP A 90 -2.27 0.34 9.85
C TRP A 90 -1.28 -0.48 9.02
N TRP A 91 -0.78 0.08 7.91
CA TRP A 91 0.19 -0.62 7.08
C TRP A 91 1.50 -0.85 7.83
N GLY A 92 1.99 0.15 8.57
CA GLY A 92 3.23 0.07 9.33
C GLY A 92 3.18 -0.96 10.45
N GLU A 93 2.05 -1.04 11.17
CA GLU A 93 1.81 -2.05 12.20
C GLU A 93 1.90 -3.47 11.60
N VAL A 94 1.12 -3.74 10.54
CA VAL A 94 1.12 -5.05 9.87
C VAL A 94 2.48 -5.37 9.26
N PHE A 95 3.21 -4.37 8.74
CA PHE A 95 4.56 -4.57 8.22
C PHE A 95 5.55 -4.96 9.32
N GLY A 96 5.48 -4.31 10.49
CA GLY A 96 6.30 -4.66 11.66
C GLY A 96 6.00 -6.07 12.16
N GLU A 97 4.72 -6.45 12.26
CA GLU A 97 4.30 -7.80 12.61
C GLU A 97 4.84 -8.84 11.62
N MET A 98 4.73 -8.55 10.31
CA MET A 98 5.26 -9.40 9.24
C MET A 98 6.79 -9.55 9.37
N LYS A 99 7.53 -8.46 9.57
CA LYS A 99 8.99 -8.52 9.76
C LYS A 99 9.37 -9.35 10.98
N ALA A 100 8.64 -9.22 12.08
CA ALA A 100 8.87 -10.02 13.28
C ALA A 100 8.59 -11.51 13.02
N MET A 101 7.46 -11.83 12.38
CA MET A 101 7.04 -13.19 12.06
C MET A 101 8.01 -13.91 11.11
N TYR A 102 8.53 -13.21 10.11
CA TYR A 102 9.38 -13.78 9.06
C TYR A 102 10.86 -13.47 9.22
N LYS A 103 11.29 -12.96 10.39
CA LYS A 103 12.67 -12.50 10.67
C LYS A 103 13.75 -13.47 10.18
N GLU A 104 13.60 -14.76 10.49
CA GLU A 104 14.59 -15.79 10.12
C GLU A 104 14.68 -15.98 8.61
N ARG A 105 13.55 -16.00 7.91
CA ARG A 105 13.51 -16.14 6.44
C ARG A 105 14.06 -14.90 5.76
N LEU A 106 13.74 -13.72 6.28
CA LEU A 106 14.26 -12.45 5.77
C LEU A 106 15.79 -12.34 5.94
N ALA A 107 16.34 -12.89 7.02
CA ALA A 107 17.78 -12.90 7.26
C ALA A 107 18.55 -13.72 6.19
N VAL A 108 17.96 -14.80 5.69
CA VAL A 108 18.55 -15.61 4.60
C VAL A 108 18.63 -14.80 3.31
N CYS A 109 17.54 -14.13 2.92
CA CYS A 109 17.53 -13.26 1.72
C CYS A 109 18.58 -12.14 1.80
N GLY A 110 18.74 -11.52 2.97
CA GLY A 110 19.72 -10.47 3.19
C GLY A 110 21.18 -10.96 3.20
N ALA A 111 21.41 -12.26 3.41
CA ALA A 111 22.73 -12.88 3.32
C ALA A 111 23.09 -13.25 1.87
N GLU A 112 22.14 -13.78 1.09
CA GLU A 112 22.35 -14.08 -0.33
C GLU A 112 22.56 -12.82 -1.18
N ALA A 113 21.84 -11.72 -0.88
CA ALA A 113 22.02 -10.44 -1.56
C ALA A 113 23.42 -9.80 -1.35
N ARG A 114 24.21 -10.31 -0.38
CA ARG A 114 25.58 -9.84 -0.08
C ARG A 114 26.68 -10.70 -0.70
N VAL A 115 26.34 -11.82 -1.33
CA VAL A 115 27.32 -12.64 -2.07
C VAL A 115 27.35 -12.16 -3.52
N PRO A 116 28.47 -11.58 -4.01
CA PRO A 116 28.55 -11.20 -5.41
C PRO A 116 28.47 -12.44 -6.30
N PRO A 117 27.87 -12.35 -7.50
CA PRO A 117 27.82 -13.48 -8.42
C PRO A 117 29.25 -13.91 -8.80
N SER A 118 29.48 -15.22 -8.79
CA SER A 118 30.75 -15.86 -9.18
C SER A 118 31.08 -15.69 -10.65
#